data_AF-D2QBA8-F1
#
_entry.id   AF-D2QBA8-F1
#
_cell.length_a   1.000
_cell.length_b   1.000
_cell.length_c   1.000
_cell.angle_alpha   90.00
_cell.angle_beta   90.00
_cell.angle_gamma   90.00
#
_symmetry.space_group_name_H-M   'P 1'
#
loop_
_entity.id
_entity.type
_entity.pdbx_description
1 polymer ?
#
loop_
_entity_poly.entity_id
_entity_poly.type
_entity_poly.pdbx_seq_one_letter_code
_entity_poly.pdbx_strand_id
1 'polypeptide(L)' 'MLFGEHFIQSGLFNRSDAKDFHHLFLLRQNSDYEIDEDVSELDAIEAVNIASEFPLQVEAYLRENGFTS' A
#
# COMPACT_ATOMS: atom_id res chain seq x y z
N MET A 1 10.81 10.66 -2.29
CA MET A 1 9.56 10.45 -1.54
C MET A 1 9.92 10.11 -0.11
N LEU A 2 9.45 10.91 0.86
CA LEU A 2 9.69 10.69 2.29
C LEU A 2 9.22 9.30 2.78
N PHE A 3 8.20 8.72 2.12
CA PHE A 3 7.71 7.38 2.45
C PHE A 3 8.79 6.30 2.30
N GLY A 4 9.48 6.28 1.16
CA GLY A 4 10.53 5.28 0.91
C GLY A 4 11.75 5.43 1.82
N GLU A 5 12.04 6.65 2.26
CA GLU A 5 13.13 6.90 3.20
C GLU A 5 12.79 6.35 4.60
N HIS A 6 11.64 6.74 5.15
CA HIS A 6 11.30 6.38 6.53
C HIS A 6 10.72 4.97 6.68
N PHE A 7 9.94 4.51 5.72
CA PHE A 7 9.15 3.28 5.86
C PHE A 7 9.72 2.09 5.08
N ILE A 8 10.70 2.30 4.19
CA ILE A 8 11.33 1.20 3.41
C ILE A 8 12.81 1.03 3.72
N GLN A 9 13.62 2.09 3.68
CA GLN A 9 15.06 1.95 3.93
C GLN A 9 15.38 1.66 5.39
N SER A 10 14.63 2.28 6.31
CA SER A 10 14.79 2.14 7.76
C SER A 10 13.57 1.54 8.45
N GLY A 11 12.56 1.12 7.68
CA GLY A 11 11.21 0.87 8.19
C GLY A 11 10.71 -0.55 7.95
N LEU A 12 9.41 -0.69 8.12
CA LEU A 12 8.66 -1.94 8.09
C LEU A 12 8.57 -2.58 6.69
N PHE A 13 8.52 -1.78 5.63
CA PHE A 13 8.13 -2.25 4.31
C PHE A 13 9.33 -2.58 3.42
N ASN A 14 9.12 -3.53 2.52
CA ASN A 14 10.08 -3.87 1.48
C ASN A 14 9.94 -2.95 0.26
N ARG A 15 10.94 -2.99 -0.62
CA ARG A 15 10.93 -2.20 -1.86
C ARG A 15 9.77 -2.57 -2.82
N SER A 16 9.30 -3.82 -2.78
CA SER A 16 8.11 -4.25 -3.53
C SER A 16 6.89 -3.44 -3.11
N ASP A 17 6.70 -3.29 -1.80
CA ASP A 17 5.55 -2.63 -1.21
C ASP A 17 5.52 -1.15 -1.61
N ALA A 18 6.68 -0.51 -1.81
CA ALA A 18 6.75 0.84 -2.39
C ALA A 18 6.03 0.97 -3.74
N LYS A 19 6.23 -0.03 -4.60
CA LYS A 19 5.66 -0.05 -5.94
C LYS A 19 4.16 -0.26 -5.86
N ASP A 20 3.76 -1.17 -4.98
CA ASP A 20 2.36 -1.47 -4.73
C ASP A 20 1.62 -0.24 -4.16
N PHE A 21 2.21 0.46 -3.19
CA PHE A 21 1.69 1.74 -2.68
C PHE A 21 1.55 2.79 -3.75
N HIS A 22 2.58 2.93 -4.58
CA HIS A 22 2.56 3.91 -5.64
C HIS A 22 1.49 3.58 -6.69
N HIS A 23 1.35 2.30 -7.04
CA HIS A 23 0.32 1.81 -7.94
C HIS A 23 -1.09 2.06 -7.39
N LEU A 24 -1.36 1.68 -6.14
CA LEU A 24 -2.64 1.91 -5.48
C LEU A 24 -2.97 3.41 -5.34
N PHE A 25 -1.95 4.24 -5.08
CA PHE A 25 -2.12 5.69 -5.04
C PHE A 25 -2.54 6.24 -6.40
N LEU A 26 -1.88 5.82 -7.48
CA LEU A 26 -2.23 6.24 -8.84
C LEU A 26 -3.62 5.75 -9.24
N LEU A 27 -3.95 4.49 -8.92
CA LEU A 27 -5.27 3.93 -9.15
C LEU A 27 -6.34 4.79 -8.48
N ARG A 28 -6.18 5.08 -7.18
CA ARG A 28 -7.11 5.95 -6.45
C ARG A 28 -7.18 7.36 -7.05
N GLN A 29 -6.03 7.94 -7.44
CA GLN A 29 -6.00 9.28 -8.03
C GLN A 29 -6.77 9.31 -9.35
N ASN A 30 -6.57 8.32 -10.22
CA ASN A 30 -7.24 8.25 -11.51
C ASN A 30 -8.74 7.99 -11.31
N SER A 31 -9.12 7.03 -10.48
CA SER A 31 -10.52 6.72 -10.20
C SER A 31 -11.30 7.90 -9.61
N ASP A 32 -10.67 8.71 -8.75
CA ASP A 32 -11.36 9.82 -8.10
C ASP A 32 -11.40 11.10 -8.95
N TYR A 33 -10.47 11.29 -9.88
CA TYR A 33 -10.25 12.59 -10.54
C TYR A 33 -10.17 12.55 -12.06
N GLU A 34 -9.96 11.40 -12.70
CA GLU A 34 -9.96 11.26 -14.16
C GLU A 34 -11.35 10.85 -14.63
N ILE A 35 -11.93 11.64 -15.53
CA ILE A 35 -13.35 11.53 -15.94
C ILE A 35 -13.63 10.24 -16.73
N ASP A 36 -12.62 9.73 -17.44
CA ASP A 36 -12.74 8.58 -18.36
C ASP A 36 -12.12 7.30 -17.77
N GLU A 37 -11.73 7.28 -16.49
CA GLU A 37 -11.18 6.09 -15.86
C GLU A 37 -12.30 5.08 -15.57
N ASP A 38 -12.19 3.89 -16.16
CA ASP A 38 -13.04 2.74 -15.85
C ASP A 38 -12.16 1.64 -15.27
N VAL A 39 -12.34 1.35 -13.98
CA VAL A 39 -11.57 0.32 -13.27
C VAL A 39 -12.31 -1.00 -13.37
N SER A 40 -11.65 -2.02 -13.94
CA SER A 40 -12.26 -3.34 -14.04
C SER A 40 -12.43 -3.99 -12.66
N GLU A 41 -13.42 -4.89 -12.55
CA GLU A 41 -13.62 -5.66 -11.31
C GLU A 41 -12.37 -6.46 -10.91
N LEU A 42 -11.62 -6.99 -11.89
CA LEU A 42 -10.39 -7.73 -11.64
C LEU A 42 -9.30 -6.83 -11.05
N ASP A 43 -9.11 -5.63 -11.61
CA ASP A 43 -8.14 -4.67 -11.10
C ASP A 43 -8.52 -4.17 -9.69
N ALA A 44 -9.83 -3.98 -9.45
CA ALA A 44 -10.33 -3.62 -8.12
C ALA A 44 -10.08 -4.72 -7.08
N ILE A 45 -10.31 -5.99 -7.43
CA ILE A 45 -10.03 -7.14 -6.55
C ILE A 45 -8.53 -7.24 -6.26
N GLU A 46 -7.69 -7.10 -7.27
CA GLU A 46 -6.23 -7.10 -7.11
C GLU A 46 -5.79 -5.97 -6.18
N ALA A 47 -6.32 -4.76 -6.38
CA ALA A 47 -6.03 -3.61 -5.54
C ALA A 47 -6.41 -3.83 -4.07
N VAL A 48 -7.58 -4.42 -3.81
CA VAL A 48 -8.03 -4.76 -2.45
C VAL A 48 -7.11 -5.83 -1.81
N ASN A 49 -6.73 -6.86 -2.55
CA ASN A 49 -5.84 -7.91 -2.05
C ASN A 49 -4.47 -7.34 -1.67
N ILE A 50 -3.88 -6.53 -2.55
CA ILE A 50 -2.61 -5.84 -2.29
C ILE A 50 -2.74 -4.92 -1.07
N ALA A 51 -3.80 -4.11 -1.00
CA ALA A 51 -4.03 -3.19 0.12
C ALA A 51 -4.23 -3.91 1.46
N SER A 52 -4.77 -5.14 1.45
CA SER A 52 -5.05 -5.92 2.65
C SER A 52 -3.79 -6.44 3.35
N GLU A 53 -2.67 -6.55 2.64
CA GLU A 53 -1.38 -6.95 3.20
C GLU A 53 -0.77 -5.87 4.09
N PHE A 54 -1.05 -4.60 3.80
CA PHE A 54 -0.49 -3.47 4.56
C PHE A 54 -0.82 -3.49 6.05
N PRO A 55 -2.10 -3.56 6.49
CA PRO A 55 -2.41 -3.60 7.92
C PRO A 55 -1.80 -4.82 8.60
N LEU A 56 -1.68 -5.97 7.91
CA LEU A 56 -1.06 -7.18 8.47
C LEU A 56 0.43 -6.97 8.74
N GLN A 57 1.13 -6.34 7.80
CA GLN A 57 2.54 -5.98 7.97
C GLN A 57 2.70 -4.97 9.12
N VAL A 58 1.86 -3.93 9.17
CA VAL A 58 1.88 -2.94 10.28
C VAL A 58 1.66 -3.62 11.63
N GLU A 59 0.66 -4.49 11.74
CA GLU A 59 0.37 -5.23 12.96
C GLU A 59 1.55 -6.14 13.35
N ALA A 60 2.15 -6.84 12.40
CA ALA A 60 3.33 -7.68 12.64
C ALA A 60 4.49 -6.85 13.20
N TYR A 61 4.82 -5.72 12.57
CA TYR A 61 5.89 -4.84 13.03
C TYR A 61 5.64 -4.27 14.42
N LEU A 62 4.41 -3.80 14.68
CA LEU A 62 4.05 -3.26 15.99
C LEU A 62 4.19 -4.31 17.09
N ARG A 63 3.80 -5.56 16.80
CA ARG A 63 3.94 -6.70 17.72
C ARG A 63 5.40 -7.07 17.95
N GLU A 64 6.18 -7.21 16.89
CA GLU A 64 7.61 -7.57 16.95
C GLU A 64 8.46 -6.54 17.72
N ASN A 65 8.05 -5.27 17.68
CA ASN A 65 8.73 -4.20 18.39
C ASN A 65 8.09 -3.86 19.75
N GLY A 66 7.11 -4.65 20.21
CA GLY A 66 6.49 -4.50 21.54
C GLY A 66 5.62 -3.26 21.71
N PHE A 67 5.16 -2.66 20.60
CA PHE A 67 4.23 -1.52 20.64
C PHE A 67 2.78 -1.98 20.88
N THR A 68 2.45 -3.22 20.51
CA THR A 68 1.11 -3.81 20.69
C THR A 68 1.21 -5.28 21.12
N SER A 69 0.19 -5.79 21.81
CA SER A 69 0.08 -7.17 22.33
C SER A 69 -0.92 -8.02 21.56
#